data_AF-J9RSB5-F1
#
_entry.id   AF-J9RSB5-F1
#
_cell.length_a   1.000
_cell.length_b   1.000
_cell.length_c   1.000
_cell.angle_alpha   90.00
_cell.angle_beta   90.00
_cell.angle_gamma   90.00
#
_symmetry.space_group_name_H-M   'P 1'
#
loop_
_entity.id
_entity.type
_entity.pdbx_description
1 polymer ?
#
loop_
_entity_poly.entity_id
_entity_poly.type
_entity_poly.pdbx_seq_one_letter_code
_entity_poly.pdbx_strand_id
1 'polypeptide(L)'
;IYAREGDNVNIKLTNHVQYNVTIHWHGVRQLRTGWSDGPAYITQCPIRPGQSYLYNFTLTGQRGTLLWHAHISWLRATIHGAIVILP
;
A
#
# COMPACT_ATOMS: atom_id res chain seq x y z
N ILE A 1 5.61 -1.74 -8.89
CA ILE A 1 5.57 -0.26 -8.78
C ILE A 1 6.99 0.24 -8.92
N TYR A 2 7.22 1.23 -9.78
CA TYR A 2 8.52 1.89 -9.93
C TYR A 2 8.36 3.35 -9.52
N ALA A 3 9.29 3.87 -8.73
CA ALA A 3 9.33 5.26 -8.26
C ALA A 3 10.79 5.69 -8.06
N ARG A 4 11.01 6.96 -7.74
CA ARG A 4 12.28 7.51 -7.27
C ARG A 4 12.18 7.97 -5.82
N GLU A 5 13.32 8.11 -5.17
CA GLU A 5 13.37 8.72 -3.85
C GLU A 5 12.76 10.13 -3.88
N GLY A 6 11.93 10.44 -2.88
CA GLY A 6 11.26 11.73 -2.78
C GLY A 6 9.94 11.83 -3.55
N ASP A 7 9.61 10.85 -4.40
CA ASP A 7 8.32 10.85 -5.10
C ASP A 7 7.14 10.84 -4.10
N ASN A 8 6.12 11.65 -4.40
CA ASN A 8 4.81 11.53 -3.78
C ASN A 8 3.98 10.50 -4.56
N VAL A 9 3.80 9.33 -3.96
CA VAL A 9 3.12 8.19 -4.56
C VAL A 9 1.63 8.28 -4.25
N ASN A 10 0.81 8.31 -5.31
CA ASN A 10 -0.65 8.32 -5.22
C ASN A 10 -1.21 7.07 -5.91
N ILE A 11 -1.79 6.15 -5.14
CA ILE A 11 -2.35 4.90 -5.64
C ILE A 11 -3.81 4.80 -5.24
N LYS A 12 -4.71 4.91 -6.22
CA LYS A 12 -6.14 4.65 -6.04
C LYS A 12 -6.40 3.15 -6.18
N LEU A 13 -6.69 2.49 -5.07
CA LEU A 13 -7.15 1.11 -5.08
C LEU A 13 -8.67 1.09 -5.23
N THR A 14 -9.18 0.39 -6.25
CA THR A 14 -10.61 0.11 -6.39
C THR A 14 -10.83 -1.39 -6.19
N ASN A 15 -11.64 -1.75 -5.20
CA ASN A 15 -11.88 -3.14 -4.85
C ASN A 15 -13.02 -3.72 -5.70
N HIS A 16 -12.69 -4.53 -6.70
CA HIS A 16 -13.67 -5.27 -7.53
C HIS A 16 -13.78 -6.75 -7.15
N VAL A 17 -13.14 -7.19 -6.07
CA VAL A 17 -13.27 -8.58 -5.60
C VAL A 17 -14.38 -8.70 -4.56
N GLN A 18 -14.84 -9.93 -4.31
CA GLN A 18 -15.94 -10.20 -3.36
C GLN A 18 -15.55 -10.03 -1.88
N TYR A 19 -14.27 -9.88 -1.59
CA TYR A 19 -13.74 -9.78 -0.22
C TYR A 19 -13.38 -8.34 0.14
N ASN A 20 -13.37 -8.04 1.43
CA ASN A 20 -12.75 -6.83 1.95
C ASN A 20 -11.22 -6.87 1.71
N VAL A 21 -10.63 -5.75 1.31
CA VAL A 21 -9.19 -5.65 0.99
C VAL A 21 -8.56 -4.45 1.68
N THR A 22 -7.30 -4.59 2.09
CA THR A 22 -6.39 -3.47 2.33
C THR A 22 -5.03 -3.80 1.73
N ILE A 23 -4.22 -2.81 1.38
CA ILE A 23 -2.86 -2.98 0.86
C ILE A 23 -1.88 -2.29 1.80
N HIS A 24 -0.80 -2.99 2.14
CA HIS A 24 0.34 -2.45 2.87
C HIS A 24 1.57 -2.32 1.98
N TRP A 25 2.34 -1.27 2.24
CA TRP A 25 3.56 -0.90 1.53
C TRP A 25 4.77 -1.33 2.37
N HIS A 26 5.05 -2.63 2.37
CA HIS A 26 6.06 -3.25 3.22
C HIS A 26 7.43 -2.58 3.10
N GLY A 27 7.89 -2.03 4.22
CA GLY A 27 9.16 -1.33 4.33
C GLY A 27 9.09 0.17 4.06
N VAL A 28 8.00 0.72 3.52
CA VAL A 28 7.81 2.18 3.42
C VAL A 28 7.60 2.75 4.82
N ARG A 29 8.34 3.79 5.19
CA ARG A 29 8.36 4.32 6.57
C ARG A 29 7.05 4.99 7.01
N GLN A 30 6.20 5.39 6.07
CA GLN A 30 4.94 6.09 6.32
C GLN A 30 5.07 7.29 7.29
N LEU A 31 6.11 8.11 7.08
CA LEU A 31 6.37 9.26 7.94
C LEU A 31 5.22 10.26 7.87
N ARG A 32 4.46 10.36 8.98
CA ARG A 32 3.25 11.19 9.12
C ARG A 32 2.13 10.85 8.13
N THR A 33 2.14 9.64 7.58
CA THR A 33 1.12 9.14 6.63
C THR A 33 0.58 7.77 7.05
N GLY A 34 0.47 7.55 8.36
CA GLY A 34 0.05 6.25 8.93
C GLY A 34 -1.31 5.76 8.44
N TRP A 35 -2.22 6.65 8.05
CA TRP A 35 -3.50 6.28 7.43
C TRP A 35 -3.34 5.56 6.07
N SER A 36 -2.23 5.79 5.38
CA SER A 36 -1.88 5.12 4.12
C SER A 36 -1.09 3.82 4.35
N ASP A 37 -0.89 3.38 5.60
CA ASP A 37 -0.01 2.24 5.89
C ASP A 37 -0.62 0.89 5.48
N GLY A 38 -1.92 0.65 5.71
CA GLY A 38 -2.60 -0.53 5.17
C GLY A 38 -3.06 -1.64 6.13
N PRO A 39 -2.40 -1.93 7.27
CA PRO A 39 -2.81 -3.03 8.13
C PRO A 39 -4.26 -2.90 8.62
N ALA A 40 -5.10 -3.86 8.22
CA ALA A 40 -6.53 -3.85 8.53
C ALA A 40 -6.78 -3.85 10.04
N TYR A 41 -7.68 -2.98 10.50
CA TYR A 41 -8.05 -2.77 11.90
C TYR A 41 -6.94 -2.23 12.81
N ILE A 42 -5.78 -1.86 12.25
CA ILE A 42 -4.72 -1.14 12.97
C ILE A 42 -4.68 0.30 12.50
N THR A 43 -4.49 0.52 11.20
CA THR A 43 -4.37 1.88 10.63
C THR A 43 -5.56 2.27 9.76
N GLN A 44 -6.38 1.30 9.32
CA GLN A 44 -7.60 1.57 8.57
C GLN A 44 -8.66 0.46 8.71
N CYS A 45 -9.92 0.84 8.49
CA CYS A 45 -10.97 -0.14 8.16
C CYS A 45 -10.76 -0.71 6.75
N PRO A 46 -11.19 -1.96 6.48
CA PRO A 46 -11.05 -2.54 5.15
C PRO A 46 -11.88 -1.87 4.06
N ILE A 47 -11.35 -1.87 2.85
CA ILE A 47 -12.01 -1.35 1.65
C ILE A 47 -13.00 -2.41 1.18
N ARG A 48 -14.29 -2.08 1.21
CA ARG A 48 -15.38 -3.00 0.85
C ARG A 48 -15.45 -3.22 -0.67
N PRO A 49 -16.04 -4.34 -1.13
CA PRO A 49 -16.35 -4.54 -2.55
C PRO A 49 -17.07 -3.33 -3.16
N GLY A 50 -16.66 -2.92 -4.36
CA GLY A 50 -17.16 -1.75 -5.08
C GLY A 50 -16.62 -0.41 -4.59
N GLN A 51 -15.85 -0.34 -3.50
CA GLN A 51 -15.33 0.91 -2.95
C GLN A 51 -13.90 1.20 -3.44
N SER A 52 -13.51 2.46 -3.34
CA SER A 52 -12.16 2.93 -3.62
C SER A 52 -11.50 3.58 -2.41
N TYR A 53 -10.18 3.52 -2.35
CA TYR A 53 -9.37 4.25 -1.38
C TYR A 53 -8.11 4.79 -2.05
N LEU A 54 -7.72 6.02 -1.69
CA LEU A 54 -6.50 6.64 -2.19
C LEU A 54 -5.41 6.53 -1.13
N TYR A 55 -4.38 5.73 -1.42
CA TYR A 55 -3.15 5.73 -0.67
C TYR A 55 -2.27 6.87 -1.18
N ASN A 56 -1.87 7.79 -0.28
CA ASN A 56 -0.99 8.91 -0.58
C ASN A 56 0.11 8.99 0.47
N PHE A 57 1.36 8.88 0.03
CA PHE A 57 2.54 8.97 0.88
C PHE A 57 3.78 9.36 0.05
N THR A 58 4.81 9.85 0.74
CA THR A 58 6.08 10.24 0.11
C THR A 58 7.19 9.26 0.49
N LEU A 59 8.01 8.87 -0.49
CA LEU A 59 9.15 7.96 -0.30
C LEU A 59 10.38 8.71 0.24
N THR A 60 10.38 9.03 1.53
CA THR A 60 11.42 9.85 2.16
C THR A 60 12.62 9.03 2.64
N GLY A 61 13.79 9.25 2.04
CA GLY A 61 15.04 8.66 2.53
C GLY A 61 15.15 7.16 2.27
N GLN A 62 14.53 6.65 1.19
CA GLN A 62 14.43 5.23 0.87
C GLN A 62 14.81 4.98 -0.60
N ARG A 63 15.62 3.95 -0.84
CA ARG A 63 16.03 3.46 -2.17
C ARG A 63 16.13 1.93 -2.11
N GLY A 64 16.01 1.27 -3.26
CA GLY A 64 16.17 -0.18 -3.39
C GLY A 64 14.88 -0.92 -3.70
N THR A 65 14.79 -2.18 -3.28
CA THR A 65 13.64 -3.06 -3.56
C THR A 65 12.84 -3.29 -2.29
N LEU A 66 11.55 -2.94 -2.34
CA LEU A 66 10.54 -3.18 -1.31
C LEU A 66 9.40 -4.05 -1.89
N LEU A 67 8.34 -4.24 -1.12
CA LEU A 67 7.17 -5.07 -1.48
C LEU A 67 5.88 -4.30 -1.17
N TRP A 68 4.83 -4.54 -1.93
CA TRP A 68 3.46 -4.26 -1.50
C TRP A 68 2.67 -5.57 -1.44
N HIS A 69 1.72 -5.65 -0.52
CA HIS A 69 0.86 -6.83 -0.41
C HIS A 69 -0.46 -6.52 0.27
N ALA A 70 -1.47 -7.37 0.04
CA ALA A 70 -2.69 -7.29 0.83
C ALA A 70 -2.39 -7.47 2.32
N HIS A 71 -3.04 -6.71 3.20
CA HIS A 71 -2.80 -6.74 4.64
C HIS A 71 -4.08 -7.01 5.45
N ILE A 72 -4.86 -7.96 4.94
CA ILE A 72 -6.02 -8.54 5.59
C ILE A 72 -6.07 -10.04 5.30
N SER A 73 -6.31 -10.84 6.35
CA SER A 73 -6.37 -12.30 6.25
C SER A 73 -5.14 -12.87 5.50
N TRP A 74 -5.34 -13.88 4.68
CA TRP A 74 -4.31 -14.56 3.89
C TRP A 74 -4.23 -14.07 2.44
N LEU A 75 -4.91 -12.97 2.09
CA LEU A 75 -4.99 -12.49 0.71
C LEU A 75 -3.63 -12.14 0.10
N ARG A 76 -2.61 -11.86 0.94
CA ARG A 76 -1.24 -11.65 0.47
C ARG A 76 -0.64 -12.86 -0.26
N ALA A 77 -1.21 -14.05 -0.11
CA ALA A 77 -0.78 -15.25 -0.84
C ALA A 77 -0.88 -15.07 -2.36
N THR A 78 -1.84 -14.27 -2.83
CA THR A 78 -2.05 -14.02 -4.28
C THR A 78 -2.04 -12.54 -4.65
N ILE A 79 -2.25 -11.63 -3.70
CA ILE A 79 -2.28 -10.17 -3.93
C ILE A 79 -1.00 -9.55 -3.35
N HIS A 80 0.04 -9.47 -4.17
CA HIS A 80 1.32 -8.87 -3.83
C HIS A 80 2.12 -8.47 -5.08
N GLY A 81 3.16 -7.67 -4.89
CA GLY A 81 4.11 -7.34 -5.97
C GLY A 81 5.26 -6.45 -5.50
N ALA A 82 6.25 -6.25 -6.36
CA ALA A 82 7.44 -5.47 -6.02
C ALA A 82 7.18 -3.95 -6.03
N ILE A 83 7.92 -3.23 -5.19
CA ILE A 83 8.17 -1.79 -5.31
C ILE A 83 9.67 -1.61 -5.55
N VAL A 84 10.05 -0.88 -6.59
CA VAL A 84 11.44 -0.54 -6.89
C VAL A 84 11.59 0.97 -6.80
N ILE A 85 12.46 1.42 -5.90
CA ILE A 85 12.74 2.84 -5.64
C ILE A 85 14.14 3.15 -6.15
N LEU A 86 14.19 3.85 -7.28
CA LEU A 86 15.41 4.30 -7.93
C LEU A 86 15.98 5.55 -7.23
N PRO A 87 17.25 5.89 -7.50
CA PRO A 87 17.83 7.16 -7.07
C PRO A 87 17.03 8.37 -7.58
#